data_AF-A0AAU9TMC1-F1
#
_entry.id   AF-A0AAU9TMC1-F1
#
_cell.length_a   1.000
_cell.length_b   1.000
_cell.length_c   1.000
_cell.angle_alpha   90.00
_cell.angle_beta   90.00
_cell.angle_gamma   90.00
#
_symmetry.space_group_name_H-M   'P 1'
#
loop_
_entity.id
_entity.type
_entity.pdbx_description
1 polymer ?
#
loop_
_entity_poly.entity_id
_entity_poly.type
_entity_poly.pdbx_seq_one_letter_code
_entity_poly.pdbx_strand_id
1 'polypeptide(L)'
;MIGREVLTLGIAVHMTCDRVTFYRPNIVNVCESKSYIDFNSLDTDVPQEFRSELMELLKSFKNFFTTGVPTTRADTEPMTIRLKDPNKTVYRRPYRLSPIERSVVRDKINELLEANIIRPSSSPFASPILLVKKKDGSDRMCIDYRELKDNTV
;
A
#
# COMPACT_ATOMS: atom_id res chain seq x y z
N MET A 1 -27.17 -4.62 -16.23
CA MET A 1 -25.70 -4.65 -16.05
C MET A 1 -25.27 -3.56 -15.05
N ILE A 2 -25.95 -3.48 -13.89
CA ILE A 2 -25.90 -2.33 -12.97
C ILE A 2 -24.71 -2.42 -11.98
N GLY A 3 -24.17 -3.62 -11.75
CA GLY A 3 -23.18 -3.85 -10.67
C GLY A 3 -21.80 -3.21 -10.88
N ARG A 4 -21.29 -3.15 -12.13
CA ARG A 4 -19.96 -2.58 -12.39
C ARG A 4 -19.93 -1.06 -12.23
N GLU A 5 -21.00 -0.37 -12.66
CA GLU A 5 -21.10 1.10 -12.63
C GLU A 5 -21.18 1.64 -11.19
N VAL A 6 -21.96 0.96 -10.33
CA VAL A 6 -22.15 1.33 -8.91
C VAL A 6 -20.84 1.22 -8.13
N LEU A 7 -20.04 0.18 -8.38
CA LEU A 7 -18.74 -0.02 -7.73
C LEU A 7 -17.70 1.02 -8.17
N THR A 8 -17.66 1.39 -9.46
CA THR A 8 -16.77 2.46 -9.95
C THR A 8 -17.07 3.83 -9.36
N LEU A 9 -18.32 4.08 -8.93
CA LEU A 9 -18.75 5.33 -8.31
C LEU A 9 -18.50 5.37 -6.80
N GLY A 10 -17.90 4.32 -6.22
CA GLY A 10 -17.63 4.24 -4.78
C GLY A 10 -18.91 4.18 -3.94
N ILE A 11 -19.98 3.58 -4.47
CA ILE A 11 -21.25 3.39 -3.79
C ILE A 11 -21.28 1.94 -3.28
N ALA A 12 -21.45 1.77 -1.97
CA ALA A 12 -21.71 0.47 -1.37
C ALA A 12 -23.20 0.15 -1.44
N VAL A 13 -23.50 -1.13 -1.58
CA VAL A 13 -24.87 -1.66 -1.64
C VAL A 13 -25.06 -2.53 -0.41
N HIS A 14 -26.03 -2.20 0.43
CA HIS A 14 -26.45 -3.03 1.54
C HIS A 14 -27.80 -3.66 1.20
N MET A 15 -27.82 -4.99 1.17
CA MET A 15 -29.01 -5.77 0.80
C MET A 15 -29.54 -6.50 2.03
N THR A 16 -30.78 -6.24 2.39
CA THR A 16 -31.56 -7.07 3.32
C THR A 16 -32.61 -7.86 2.56
N CYS A 17 -33.28 -8.78 3.26
CA CYS A 17 -34.37 -9.61 2.71
C CYS A 17 -35.45 -8.77 2.00
N ASP A 18 -35.67 -7.55 2.48
CA ASP A 18 -36.80 -6.71 2.07
C ASP A 18 -36.37 -5.41 1.35
N ARG A 19 -35.08 -5.04 1.36
CA ARG A 19 -34.61 -3.75 0.84
C ARG A 19 -33.19 -3.80 0.29
N VAL A 20 -32.95 -2.96 -0.71
CA VAL A 20 -31.61 -2.65 -1.23
C VAL A 20 -31.34 -1.18 -0.96
N THR A 21 -30.33 -0.87 -0.16
CA THR A 21 -29.91 0.50 0.15
C THR A 21 -28.57 0.81 -0.49
N PHE A 22 -28.48 1.97 -1.13
CA PHE A 22 -27.25 2.49 -1.74
C PHE A 22 -26.73 3.63 -0.87
N TYR A 23 -25.47 3.56 -0.45
CA TYR A 23 -24.84 4.64 0.30
C TYR A 23 -23.40 4.81 -0.15
N ARG A 24 -22.87 6.03 -0.04
CA ARG A 24 -21.43 6.26 -0.20
C ARG A 24 -20.77 6.01 1.15
N PRO A 25 -20.00 4.92 1.32
CA PRO A 25 -19.25 4.76 2.55
C PRO A 25 -18.26 5.92 2.65
N ASN A 26 -18.32 6.67 3.76
CA ASN A 26 -17.21 7.54 4.17
C ASN A 26 -15.97 6.72 4.61
N ILE A 27 -16.05 5.39 4.50
CA ILE A 27 -14.92 4.49 4.66
C ILE A 27 -14.02 4.66 3.43
N VAL A 28 -13.20 5.71 3.48
CA VAL A 28 -11.81 5.49 3.11
C VAL A 28 -11.41 4.28 3.94
N ASN A 29 -10.89 3.21 3.32
CA ASN A 29 -10.11 2.24 4.08
C ASN A 29 -8.92 3.03 4.63
N VAL A 30 -9.15 3.74 5.73
CA VAL A 30 -8.13 4.32 6.56
C VAL A 30 -7.51 3.08 7.16
N CYS A 31 -6.46 2.60 6.49
CA CYS A 31 -5.56 1.65 7.07
C CYS A 31 -4.85 2.42 8.19
N GLU A 32 -5.56 2.58 9.31
CA GLU A 32 -4.94 3.03 10.55
C GLU A 32 -3.83 2.01 10.81
N SER A 33 -2.62 2.51 11.02
CA SER A 33 -1.47 1.70 11.40
C SER A 33 -1.68 1.17 12.81
N LYS A 34 -2.63 0.24 13.00
CA LYS A 34 -2.81 -0.49 14.24
C LYS A 34 -1.71 -1.53 14.32
N SER A 35 -1.07 -1.63 15.48
CA SER A 35 0.01 -2.59 15.75
C SER A 35 -0.49 -4.03 15.90
N TYR A 36 -1.80 -4.25 15.90
CA TYR A 36 -2.40 -5.57 16.02
C TYR A 36 -3.71 -5.67 15.23
N ILE A 37 -4.04 -6.90 14.85
CA ILE A 37 -5.30 -7.25 14.19
C ILE A 37 -6.28 -7.69 15.25
N ASP A 38 -7.38 -6.94 15.36
CA ASP A 38 -8.51 -7.32 16.19
C ASP A 38 -9.56 -8.04 15.34
N PHE A 39 -9.69 -9.35 15.52
CA PHE A 39 -10.71 -10.10 14.81
C PHE A 39 -12.11 -9.94 15.42
N ASN A 40 -12.20 -9.54 16.69
CA ASN A 40 -13.50 -9.47 17.39
C ASN A 40 -14.35 -8.27 16.95
N SER A 41 -13.74 -7.25 16.36
CA SER A 41 -14.42 -6.07 15.81
C SER A 41 -14.77 -6.19 14.33
N LEU A 42 -14.61 -7.38 13.71
CA LEU A 42 -15.02 -7.57 12.32
C LEU A 42 -16.54 -7.48 12.15
N ASP A 43 -16.93 -6.55 11.30
CA ASP A 43 -18.26 -6.54 10.69
C ASP A 43 -18.32 -7.64 9.62
N THR A 44 -19.23 -8.59 9.79
CA THR A 44 -19.38 -9.74 8.88
C THR A 44 -20.83 -10.17 8.79
N ASP A 45 -21.27 -10.44 7.56
CA ASP A 45 -22.60 -10.97 7.22
C ASP A 45 -22.75 -12.47 7.56
N VAL A 46 -21.68 -13.11 8.08
CA VAL A 46 -21.71 -14.51 8.48
C VAL A 46 -22.70 -14.72 9.63
N PRO A 47 -23.66 -15.67 9.51
CA PRO A 47 -24.62 -15.97 10.56
C PRO A 47 -23.96 -16.19 11.92
N GLN A 48 -24.63 -15.79 13.00
CA GLN A 48 -24.09 -15.84 14.36
C GLN A 48 -23.61 -17.25 14.76
N GLU A 49 -24.25 -18.29 14.24
CA GLU A 49 -23.91 -19.69 14.45
C GLU A 49 -22.51 -20.08 13.93
N PHE A 50 -22.02 -19.48 12.84
CA PHE A 50 -20.71 -19.77 12.25
C PHE A 50 -19.62 -18.77 12.66
N ARG A 51 -19.97 -17.75 13.46
CA ARG A 51 -19.00 -16.72 13.88
C ARG A 51 -17.84 -17.32 14.68
N SER A 52 -18.08 -18.32 15.52
CA SER A 52 -17.01 -18.99 16.29
C SER A 52 -16.00 -19.66 15.36
N GLU A 53 -16.47 -20.46 14.41
CA GLU A 53 -15.63 -21.17 13.43
C GLU A 53 -14.83 -20.19 12.56
N LEU A 54 -15.47 -19.12 12.09
CA LEU A 54 -14.78 -18.05 11.36
C LEU A 54 -13.65 -17.42 12.18
N MET A 55 -13.90 -17.12 13.46
CA MET A 55 -12.88 -16.50 14.32
C MET A 55 -11.71 -17.43 14.60
N GLU A 56 -11.95 -18.74 14.76
CA GLU A 56 -10.89 -19.73 14.88
C GLU A 56 -10.05 -19.81 13.61
N LEU A 57 -10.69 -19.80 12.43
CA LEU A 57 -10.01 -19.77 11.15
C LEU A 57 -9.18 -18.48 10.97
N LEU A 58 -9.75 -17.31 11.24
CA LEU A 58 -9.02 -16.05 11.11
C LEU A 58 -7.81 -15.98 12.06
N LYS A 59 -7.96 -16.51 13.29
CA LYS A 59 -6.86 -16.64 14.24
C LYS A 59 -5.78 -17.61 13.75
N SER A 60 -6.14 -18.72 13.12
CA SER A 60 -5.16 -19.68 12.58
C SER A 60 -4.35 -19.09 11.43
N PHE A 61 -4.94 -18.19 10.64
CA PHE A 61 -4.27 -17.48 9.55
C PHE A 61 -3.73 -16.09 9.94
N LYS A 62 -3.68 -15.75 11.24
CA LYS A 62 -3.27 -14.41 11.71
C LYS A 62 -1.95 -13.92 11.11
N ASN A 63 -0.99 -14.83 10.94
CA ASN A 63 0.36 -14.53 10.43
C ASN A 63 0.40 -14.15 8.94
N PHE A 64 -0.67 -14.41 8.18
CA PHE A 64 -0.75 -14.04 6.76
C PHE A 64 -1.23 -12.61 6.54
N PHE A 65 -1.76 -11.97 7.58
CA PHE A 65 -2.23 -10.60 7.51
C PHE A 65 -1.10 -9.63 7.92
N THR A 66 -1.00 -8.51 7.22
CA THR A 66 0.04 -7.50 7.47
C THR A 66 -0.53 -6.26 8.15
N THR A 67 0.05 -5.86 9.28
CA THR A 67 -0.25 -4.59 9.96
C THR A 67 0.87 -3.59 9.69
N GLY A 68 0.69 -2.75 8.66
CA GLY A 68 1.70 -1.76 8.26
C GLY A 68 2.62 -2.25 7.15
N VAL A 69 3.93 -2.02 7.29
CA VAL A 69 4.92 -2.38 6.26
C VAL A 69 5.12 -3.89 6.25
N PRO A 70 4.90 -4.56 5.11
CA PRO A 70 5.13 -5.98 5.01
C PRO A 70 6.62 -6.28 5.18
N THR A 71 6.95 -7.12 6.15
CA THR A 71 8.31 -7.58 6.40
C THR A 71 8.57 -8.97 5.81
N THR A 72 7.51 -9.70 5.46
CA THR A 72 7.60 -11.01 4.81
C THR A 72 8.20 -10.87 3.42
N ARG A 73 9.15 -11.75 3.09
CA ARG A 73 9.78 -11.82 1.76
C ARG A 73 9.30 -13.05 1.01
N ALA A 74 9.19 -12.92 -0.30
CA ALA A 74 9.02 -14.07 -1.16
C ALA A 74 10.33 -14.86 -1.21
N ASP A 75 10.24 -16.18 -1.14
CA ASP A 75 11.37 -17.09 -1.38
C ASP A 75 11.52 -17.29 -2.89
N THR A 76 12.09 -16.29 -3.55
CA THR A 76 12.26 -16.25 -4.99
C THR A 76 13.64 -15.71 -5.34
N GLU A 77 14.21 -16.21 -6.44
CA GLU A 77 15.48 -15.73 -6.97
C GLU A 77 15.47 -14.21 -7.22
N PRO A 78 16.61 -13.52 -7.02
CA PRO A 78 16.70 -12.09 -7.25
C PRO A 78 16.32 -11.70 -8.68
N MET A 79 15.39 -10.75 -8.81
CA MET A 79 15.02 -10.21 -10.11
C MET A 79 16.18 -9.41 -10.71
N THR A 80 16.63 -9.82 -11.90
CA THR A 80 17.62 -9.07 -12.68
C THR A 80 16.92 -8.08 -13.61
N ILE A 81 17.20 -6.80 -13.43
CA ILE A 81 16.69 -5.72 -14.30
C ILE A 81 17.70 -5.50 -15.44
N ARG A 82 17.25 -5.68 -16.69
CA ARG A 82 18.10 -5.51 -17.88
C ARG A 82 17.93 -4.11 -18.45
N LEU A 83 19.06 -3.50 -18.82
CA LEU A 83 19.05 -2.19 -19.47
C LEU A 83 19.10 -2.35 -20.99
N LYS A 84 18.47 -1.41 -21.71
CA LYS A 84 18.60 -1.29 -23.18
C LYS A 84 20.02 -0.89 -23.56
N ASP A 85 20.52 0.16 -22.90
CA ASP A 85 21.91 0.60 -22.99
C ASP A 85 22.57 0.47 -21.59
N PRO A 86 23.48 -0.51 -21.40
CA PRO A 86 24.20 -0.70 -20.14
C PRO A 86 25.13 0.45 -19.76
N ASN A 87 25.58 1.26 -20.72
CA ASN A 87 26.50 2.38 -20.47
C ASN A 87 25.77 3.66 -20.06
N LYS A 88 24.45 3.72 -20.28
CA LYS A 88 23.64 4.87 -19.94
C LYS A 88 23.27 4.85 -18.45
N THR A 89 23.82 5.81 -17.70
CA THR A 89 23.45 6.05 -16.30
C THR A 89 22.33 7.10 -16.22
N VAL A 90 21.33 6.84 -15.37
CA VAL A 90 20.24 7.79 -15.10
C VAL A 90 20.49 8.46 -13.76
N TYR A 91 20.90 9.73 -13.80
CA TYR A 91 21.14 10.54 -12.61
C TYR A 91 20.29 11.81 -12.65
N ARG A 92 19.40 11.96 -11.68
CA ARG A 92 18.50 13.10 -11.55
C ARG A 92 18.60 13.70 -10.16
N ARG A 93 18.75 15.03 -10.12
CA ARG A 93 18.82 15.78 -8.86
C ARG A 93 17.49 15.66 -8.10
N PRO A 94 17.52 15.47 -6.76
CA PRO A 94 16.32 15.51 -5.94
C PRO A 94 15.55 16.82 -6.10
N TYR A 95 14.22 16.74 -6.05
CA TYR A 95 13.38 17.93 -6.01
C TYR A 95 13.55 18.68 -4.69
N ARG A 96 13.30 19.99 -4.71
CA ARG A 96 13.32 20.80 -3.47
C ARG A 96 12.12 20.42 -2.61
N LEU A 97 12.39 20.07 -1.37
CA LEU A 97 11.39 19.79 -0.33
C LEU A 97 11.39 20.92 0.70
N SER A 98 10.20 21.32 1.13
CA SER A 98 9.99 22.16 2.31
C SER A 98 10.41 21.42 3.60
N PRO A 99 10.61 22.12 4.73
CA PRO A 99 11.00 21.47 5.98
C PRO A 99 10.04 20.37 6.43
N ILE A 100 8.73 20.57 6.25
CA ILE A 100 7.68 19.61 6.61
C ILE A 100 7.80 18.36 5.75
N GLU A 101 7.89 18.53 4.43
CA GLU A 101 8.03 17.41 3.48
C GLU A 101 9.31 16.61 3.74
N ARG A 102 10.41 17.27 4.10
CA ARG A 102 11.65 16.57 4.48
C ARG A 102 11.48 15.69 5.71
N SER A 103 10.69 16.13 6.69
CA SER A 103 10.39 15.31 7.87
C SER A 103 9.65 14.04 7.46
N VAL A 104 8.56 14.20 6.69
CA VAL A 104 7.76 13.08 6.18
C VAL A 104 8.62 12.08 5.39
N VAL A 105 9.48 12.57 4.50
CA VAL A 105 10.39 11.72 3.72
C VAL A 105 11.37 10.99 4.64
N ARG A 106 11.93 11.67 5.65
CA ARG A 106 12.87 11.06 6.59
C ARG A 106 12.21 9.94 7.40
N ASP A 107 11.02 10.18 7.92
CA ASP A 107 10.27 9.20 8.71
C ASP A 107 9.97 7.96 7.88
N LYS A 108 9.56 8.14 6.61
CA LYS A 108 9.33 7.03 5.68
C LYS A 108 10.60 6.27 5.32
N ILE A 109 11.73 6.96 5.14
CA ILE A 109 13.03 6.31 4.89
C ILE A 109 13.44 5.45 6.08
N ASN A 110 13.29 5.96 7.31
CA ASN A 110 13.62 5.21 8.52
C ASN A 110 12.76 3.95 8.66
N GLU A 111 11.45 4.06 8.45
CA GLU A 111 10.54 2.91 8.47
C GLU A 111 10.93 1.82 7.44
N LEU A 112 11.35 2.22 6.23
CA LEU A 112 11.80 1.29 5.20
C LEU A 112 13.18 0.68 5.50
N LEU A 113 14.07 1.43 6.18
CA LEU A 113 15.36 0.93 6.65
C LEU A 113 15.18 -0.10 7.76
N GLU A 114 14.33 0.19 8.75
CA GLU A 114 13.98 -0.72 9.85
C GLU A 114 13.33 -2.01 9.31
N ALA A 115 12.47 -1.89 8.28
CA ALA A 115 11.89 -3.03 7.59
C ALA A 115 12.87 -3.78 6.66
N ASN A 116 14.13 -3.33 6.54
CA ASN A 116 15.15 -3.86 5.63
C ASN A 116 14.72 -3.86 4.14
N ILE A 117 13.77 -3.02 3.74
CA ILE A 117 13.31 -2.94 2.34
C ILE A 117 14.33 -2.17 1.49
N ILE A 118 14.96 -1.15 2.07
CA ILE A 118 16.00 -0.35 1.43
C ILE A 118 17.31 -0.44 2.22
N ARG A 119 18.41 -0.03 1.59
CA ARG A 119 19.73 0.09 2.23
C ARG A 119 20.49 1.29 1.67
N PRO A 120 21.44 1.87 2.42
CA PRO A 120 22.39 2.84 1.88
C PRO A 120 23.17 2.24 0.69
N SER A 121 23.42 3.04 -0.34
CA SER A 121 24.21 2.62 -1.49
C SER A 121 24.92 3.81 -2.14
N SER A 122 26.06 3.53 -2.78
CA SER A 122 26.81 4.49 -3.59
C SER A 122 26.65 4.13 -5.07
N SER A 123 25.48 4.45 -5.63
CA SER A 123 25.12 4.12 -7.02
C SER A 123 25.38 5.30 -7.97
N PRO A 124 25.81 5.05 -9.23
CA PRO A 124 25.81 6.08 -10.26
C PRO A 124 24.39 6.45 -10.72
N PHE A 125 23.38 5.66 -10.36
CA PHE A 125 21.97 5.92 -10.63
C PHE A 125 21.32 6.69 -9.48
N ALA A 126 20.53 7.70 -9.82
CA ALA A 126 19.73 8.45 -8.86
C ALA A 126 18.40 8.90 -9.49
N SER A 127 17.29 8.60 -8.82
CA SER A 127 15.94 9.07 -9.19
C SER A 127 15.36 9.89 -8.04
N PRO A 128 14.70 11.03 -8.32
CA PRO A 128 14.24 11.94 -7.29
C PRO A 128 12.96 11.40 -6.61
N ILE A 129 12.81 11.73 -5.33
CA ILE A 129 11.60 11.48 -4.56
C ILE A 129 10.63 12.64 -4.76
N LEU A 130 9.34 12.33 -4.81
CA LEU A 130 8.24 13.28 -4.76
C LEU A 130 7.18 12.82 -3.75
N LEU A 131 6.48 13.77 -3.15
CA LEU A 131 5.32 13.51 -2.30
C LEU A 131 4.04 13.77 -3.07
N VAL A 132 3.10 12.84 -2.96
CA VAL A 132 1.77 12.95 -3.57
C VAL A 132 0.72 12.83 -2.48
N LYS A 133 -0.25 13.75 -2.47
CA LYS A 133 -1.38 13.69 -1.53
C LYS A 133 -2.30 12.52 -1.89
N LYS A 134 -2.58 11.67 -0.91
CA LYS A 134 -3.66 10.69 -0.98
C LYS A 134 -5.02 11.38 -0.82
N LYS A 135 -6.09 10.63 -1.10
CA LYS A 135 -7.47 11.11 -0.91
C LYS A 135 -7.77 11.53 0.54
N ASP A 136 -7.13 10.88 1.51
CA ASP A 136 -7.25 11.19 2.95
C ASP A 136 -6.40 12.39 3.40
N GLY A 137 -5.67 13.05 2.49
CA GLY A 137 -4.78 14.17 2.80
C GLY A 137 -3.38 13.79 3.27
N SER A 138 -3.12 12.51 3.55
CA SER A 138 -1.78 12.03 3.91
C SER A 138 -0.82 12.03 2.71
N ASP A 139 0.47 12.15 2.97
CA ASP A 139 1.51 12.12 1.94
C ASP A 139 1.90 10.69 1.57
N ARG A 140 2.10 10.45 0.27
CA ARG A 140 2.68 9.24 -0.28
C ARG A 140 4.04 9.55 -0.88
N MET A 141 5.08 8.90 -0.36
CA MET A 141 6.41 8.94 -0.95
C MET A 141 6.44 8.12 -2.24
N CYS A 142 6.77 8.76 -3.35
CA CYS A 142 6.89 8.17 -4.67
C CYS A 142 8.29 8.48 -5.24
N ILE A 143 8.81 7.59 -6.08
CA ILE A 143 10.08 7.78 -6.77
C ILE A 143 9.80 7.97 -8.27
N ASP A 144 10.40 9.00 -8.87
CA ASP A 144 10.23 9.27 -10.30
C ASP A 144 11.18 8.41 -11.15
N TYR A 145 10.71 7.21 -11.51
CA TYR A 145 11.45 6.26 -12.35
C TYR A 145 11.23 6.46 -13.85
N ARG A 146 10.63 7.56 -14.32
CA ARG A 146 10.28 7.71 -15.74
C ARG A 146 11.47 7.53 -16.67
N GLU A 147 12.59 8.22 -16.39
CA GLU A 147 13.80 8.13 -17.22
C GLU A 147 14.50 6.77 -17.10
N LEU A 148 14.45 6.14 -15.91
CA LEU A 148 14.99 4.79 -15.72
C LEU A 148 14.19 3.77 -16.53
N LYS A 149 12.85 3.87 -16.49
CA LYS A 149 11.93 3.00 -17.23
C LYS A 149 12.22 3.04 -18.72
N ASP A 150 12.55 4.19 -19.29
CA ASP A 150 12.86 4.32 -20.71
C ASP A 150 14.12 3.51 -21.11
N ASN A 151 15.05 3.29 -20.18
CA ASN A 151 16.28 2.50 -20.39
C ASN A 151 16.17 1.04 -19.91
N THR A 152 15.01 0.55 -19.48
CA THR A 152 14.83 -0.83 -18.98
C THR A 152 14.04 -1.68 -19.98
N VAL A 153 14.31 -3.00 -20.05
CA VAL A 153 13.56 -4.01 -20.81
C VAL A 153 13.11 -5.18 -19.95
#